data_AF-A0A9E0IYF5-F1
#
_entry.id   AF-A0A9E0IYF5-F1
#
_cell.length_a   1.000
_cell.length_b   1.000
_cell.length_c   1.000
_cell.angle_alpha   90.00
_cell.angle_beta   90.00
_cell.angle_gamma   90.00
#
_symmetry.space_group_name_H-M   'P 1'
#
loop_
_entity.id
_entity.type
_entity.pdbx_description
1 polymer ?
#
loop_
_entity_poly.entity_id
_entity_poly.type
_entity_poly.pdbx_seq_one_letter_code
_entity_poly.pdbx_strand_id
1 'polypeptide(L)'
;MTAKVSLILAICLMACETKLLSQTSKISIGFYNLENLFDTFDDPEIQDEEFTPDGEKNWTQDKYDDKLSRLAKVIRAMDLELKDRPLAVLGVCEIENRKVLEDLVRHPALRQRAFKIAHLDSRDLRGIDVALLYDPSHFHLLSYTNHAVDLPGVNGAKRITRDILLVKGILGNQRAFLTVNHWPSRRGGEHSTVPSRRAAAEVNRRLADSIRGTDPNALFIVMGDLNDNPADASLTKGLCSYFRADEAVDSCFFNPFYSNYEKGLGSMAFEDSWGLFDQILISSNLVKPSNGRRWRYEDHGIFQKPFMMESQGRYRHYPKRSFSGNLYNRGYSDHFPVYCTLKLEP
;
A
#
# COMPACT_ATOMS: atom_id res chain seq x y z
N MET A 1 -25.13 55.98 -36.44
CA MET A 1 -23.71 55.61 -36.36
C MET A 1 -23.43 55.00 -34.99
N THR A 2 -23.11 53.71 -35.00
CA THR A 2 -22.33 52.94 -34.01
C THR A 2 -22.73 53.01 -32.53
N ALA A 3 -23.57 52.05 -32.13
CA ALA A 3 -23.50 51.42 -30.83
C ALA A 3 -22.15 50.68 -30.69
N LYS A 4 -21.29 51.15 -29.77
CA LYS A 4 -20.09 50.44 -29.32
C LYS A 4 -19.92 50.66 -27.82
N VAL A 5 -20.65 49.90 -27.04
CA VAL A 5 -20.20 49.52 -25.69
C VAL A 5 -20.26 48.00 -25.67
N SER A 6 -19.27 47.41 -26.33
CA SER A 6 -19.03 45.98 -26.32
C SER A 6 -18.69 45.56 -24.90
N LEU A 7 -19.64 44.89 -24.26
CA LEU A 7 -19.46 43.67 -23.48
C LEU A 7 -17.99 43.42 -23.08
N ILE A 8 -17.53 44.10 -22.04
CA ILE A 8 -16.29 43.77 -21.35
C ILE A 8 -16.52 42.41 -20.71
N LEU A 9 -16.20 41.37 -21.47
CA LEU A 9 -15.46 40.20 -21.06
C LEU A 9 -15.79 39.69 -19.64
N ALA A 10 -17.08 39.44 -19.35
CA ALA A 10 -17.50 38.49 -18.33
C ALA A 10 -17.27 37.04 -18.80
N ILE A 11 -16.19 36.82 -19.56
CA ILE A 11 -15.52 35.54 -19.68
C ILE A 11 -14.49 35.53 -18.56
N CYS A 12 -14.97 35.56 -17.31
CA CYS A 12 -14.35 34.74 -16.28
C CYS A 12 -14.59 33.31 -16.75
N LEU A 13 -13.77 32.88 -17.71
CA LEU A 13 -13.40 31.49 -17.88
C LEU A 13 -13.01 31.08 -16.46
N MET A 14 -13.94 30.40 -15.78
CA MET A 14 -13.57 29.34 -14.88
C MET A 14 -12.65 28.46 -15.71
N ALA A 15 -11.35 28.74 -15.66
CA ALA A 15 -10.32 27.80 -15.97
C ALA A 15 -10.43 26.74 -14.89
N CYS A 16 -11.47 25.91 -15.02
CA CYS A 16 -11.44 24.56 -14.54
C CYS A 16 -10.27 23.97 -15.31
N GLU A 17 -9.08 23.98 -14.71
CA GLU A 17 -7.98 23.14 -15.15
C GLU A 17 -8.50 21.71 -15.07
N THR A 18 -9.16 21.26 -16.12
CA THR A 18 -9.26 19.84 -16.40
C THR A 18 -7.83 19.43 -16.71
N LYS A 19 -7.04 19.14 -15.67
CA LYS A 19 -5.82 18.35 -15.83
C LYS A 19 -6.27 17.08 -16.54
N LEU A 20 -5.98 17.01 -17.83
CA LEU A 20 -6.24 15.85 -18.63
C LEU A 20 -5.43 14.73 -17.98
N LEU A 21 -6.11 13.83 -17.28
CA LEU A 21 -5.47 12.64 -16.70
C LEU A 21 -4.67 11.97 -17.82
N SER A 22 -3.44 11.59 -17.50
CA SER A 22 -2.50 11.06 -18.47
C SER A 22 -3.14 9.88 -19.23
N GLN A 23 -3.14 9.94 -20.56
CA GLN A 23 -3.74 8.91 -21.44
C GLN A 23 -2.85 7.66 -21.55
N THR A 24 -2.19 7.25 -20.48
CA THR A 24 -1.41 6.01 -20.47
C THR A 24 -2.33 4.82 -20.62
N SER A 25 -2.00 3.91 -21.52
CA SER A 25 -2.73 2.65 -21.70
C SER A 25 -2.42 1.64 -20.61
N LYS A 26 -1.40 1.88 -19.78
CA LYS A 26 -1.02 1.04 -18.65
C LYS A 26 -0.61 1.88 -17.45
N ILE A 27 -0.87 1.37 -16.26
CA ILE A 27 -0.42 1.92 -14.98
C ILE A 27 -0.07 0.78 -14.04
N SER A 28 0.68 1.08 -12.98
CA SER A 28 0.91 0.15 -11.88
C SER A 28 0.33 0.68 -10.57
N ILE A 29 -0.15 -0.25 -9.76
CA ILE A 29 -0.52 -0.04 -8.35
C ILE A 29 0.42 -0.87 -7.51
N GLY A 30 1.01 -0.30 -6.46
CA GLY A 30 2.03 -0.97 -5.66
C GLY A 30 1.73 -0.97 -4.17
N PHE A 31 2.47 -1.80 -3.44
CA PHE A 31 2.52 -1.80 -1.98
C PHE A 31 3.96 -2.00 -1.49
N TYR A 32 4.36 -1.32 -0.41
CA TYR A 32 5.67 -1.50 0.23
C TYR A 32 5.63 -1.25 1.75
N ASN A 33 5.99 -2.27 2.55
CA ASN A 33 6.29 -2.08 3.96
C ASN A 33 7.65 -1.33 4.12
N LEU A 34 7.63 -0.17 4.78
CA LEU A 34 8.81 0.68 4.91
C LEU A 34 9.73 0.31 6.08
N GLU A 35 9.40 -0.72 6.87
CA GLU A 35 10.14 -1.21 8.05
C GLU A 35 10.44 -0.06 9.03
N ASN A 36 9.47 0.26 9.87
CA ASN A 36 9.46 1.31 10.88
C ASN A 36 10.14 2.61 10.41
N LEU A 37 9.52 3.31 9.45
CA LEU A 37 9.90 4.67 9.11
C LEU A 37 9.36 5.65 10.16
N PHE A 38 10.17 5.87 11.18
CA PHE A 38 9.94 6.81 12.29
C PHE A 38 10.90 8.00 12.16
N ASP A 39 10.47 9.18 12.59
CA ASP A 39 11.36 10.31 12.80
C ASP A 39 12.18 10.14 14.08
N THR A 40 12.84 11.19 14.56
CA THR A 40 13.82 11.12 15.64
C THR A 40 13.34 11.83 16.91
N PHE A 41 12.09 12.26 16.94
CA PHE A 41 11.50 12.96 18.07
C PHE A 41 10.60 12.00 18.85
N ASP A 42 10.64 12.11 20.17
CA ASP A 42 9.77 11.37 21.08
C ASP A 42 8.36 11.98 21.05
N ASP A 43 7.34 11.19 20.70
CA ASP A 43 5.94 11.58 20.82
C ASP A 43 5.32 10.92 22.07
N PRO A 44 5.00 11.72 23.13
CA PRO A 44 4.52 11.19 24.40
C PRO A 44 3.15 10.50 24.34
N GLU A 45 2.42 10.58 23.22
CA GLU A 45 1.12 9.94 23.03
C GLU A 45 1.22 8.53 22.41
N ILE A 46 2.40 8.13 21.92
CA ILE A 46 2.68 6.82 21.32
C ILE A 46 3.93 6.17 21.94
N GLN A 47 4.21 4.92 21.55
CA GLN A 47 5.33 4.10 22.03
C GLN A 47 6.41 4.01 20.97
N ASP A 48 7.10 5.12 20.74
CA ASP A 48 8.16 5.27 19.73
C ASP A 48 9.55 5.50 20.34
N GLU A 49 9.70 5.39 21.66
CA GLU A 49 10.91 5.78 22.39
C GLU A 49 12.15 4.99 21.93
N GLU A 50 11.96 3.79 21.36
CA GLU A 50 13.04 2.99 20.78
C GLU A 50 13.70 3.67 19.55
N PHE A 51 12.95 4.50 18.82
CA PHE A 51 13.35 5.24 17.63
C PHE A 51 13.71 6.71 17.95
N THR A 52 14.38 6.93 19.07
CA THR A 52 14.98 8.24 19.41
C THR A 52 16.51 8.16 19.46
N PRO A 53 17.24 9.30 19.45
CA PRO A 53 18.69 9.29 19.57
C PRO A 53 19.21 8.59 20.83
N ASP A 54 18.48 8.73 21.94
CA ASP A 54 18.79 8.11 23.24
C ASP A 54 18.08 6.75 23.45
N GLY A 55 17.25 6.34 22.50
CA GLY A 55 16.47 5.09 22.53
C GLY A 55 17.29 3.85 22.21
N GLU A 56 16.65 2.68 22.33
CA GLU A 56 17.30 1.37 22.14
C GLU A 56 17.99 1.23 20.76
N LYS A 57 17.40 1.80 19.70
CA LYS A 57 17.97 1.76 18.33
C LYS A 57 19.02 2.83 18.08
N ASN A 58 19.27 3.74 19.04
CA ASN A 58 20.11 4.92 18.90
C ASN A 58 19.79 5.66 17.59
N TRP A 59 18.51 5.96 17.35
CA TRP A 59 18.00 6.46 16.08
C TRP A 59 18.34 7.94 15.90
N THR A 60 19.46 8.22 15.24
CA THR A 60 19.94 9.58 14.99
C THR A 60 19.44 10.11 13.65
N GLN A 61 19.52 11.43 13.47
CA GLN A 61 19.23 12.08 12.19
C GLN A 61 19.99 11.44 11.01
N ASP A 62 21.26 11.07 11.19
CA ASP A 62 22.05 10.39 10.16
C ASP A 62 21.47 9.03 9.74
N LYS A 63 20.91 8.26 10.69
CA LYS A 63 20.27 6.96 10.40
C LYS A 63 18.93 7.16 9.70
N TYR A 64 18.18 8.17 10.14
CA TYR A 64 16.92 8.56 9.51
C TYR A 64 17.13 9.01 8.05
N ASP A 65 18.12 9.86 7.79
CA ASP A 65 18.46 10.32 6.43
C ASP A 65 18.97 9.17 5.53
N ASP A 66 19.78 8.24 6.07
CA ASP A 66 20.19 7.02 5.34
C ASP A 66 18.96 6.13 5.04
N LYS A 67 18.03 5.98 5.99
CA LYS A 67 16.78 5.23 5.79
C LYS A 67 15.92 5.86 4.69
N LEU A 68 15.68 7.16 4.71
CA LEU A 68 14.98 7.89 3.65
C LEU A 68 15.64 7.69 2.29
N SER A 69 16.97 7.83 2.23
CA SER A 69 17.75 7.63 0.99
C SER A 69 17.60 6.21 0.43
N ARG A 70 17.57 5.20 1.30
CA ARG A 70 17.40 3.79 0.93
C ARG A 70 16.02 3.49 0.40
N LEU A 71 14.97 3.90 1.12
CA LEU A 71 13.59 3.73 0.66
C LEU A 71 13.35 4.48 -0.66
N ALA A 72 13.84 5.71 -0.77
CA ALA A 72 13.74 6.50 -2.00
C ALA A 72 14.44 5.82 -3.19
N LYS A 73 15.60 5.18 -2.95
CA LYS A 73 16.30 4.40 -3.98
C LYS A 73 15.48 3.21 -4.46
N VAL A 74 14.78 2.50 -3.56
CA VAL A 74 13.90 1.36 -3.92
C VAL A 74 12.73 1.86 -4.77
N ILE A 75 12.00 2.87 -4.29
CA ILE A 75 10.84 3.41 -4.99
C ILE A 75 11.24 3.97 -6.36
N ARG A 76 12.39 4.65 -6.45
CA ARG A 76 12.91 5.14 -7.74
C ARG A 76 13.31 4.01 -8.68
N ALA A 77 13.95 2.96 -8.18
CA ALA A 77 14.33 1.81 -9.01
C ALA A 77 13.09 1.08 -9.55
N MET A 78 12.05 0.94 -8.73
CA MET A 78 10.76 0.37 -9.12
C MET A 78 10.08 1.24 -10.18
N ASP A 79 10.02 2.56 -9.97
CA ASP A 79 9.49 3.52 -10.94
C ASP A 79 10.19 3.47 -12.30
N LEU A 80 11.53 3.39 -12.31
CA LEU A 80 12.32 3.27 -13.53
C LEU A 80 12.06 1.97 -14.30
N GLU A 81 11.87 0.86 -13.59
CA GLU A 81 11.52 -0.43 -14.19
C GLU A 81 10.10 -0.44 -14.75
N LEU A 82 9.18 0.29 -14.09
CA LEU A 82 7.78 0.42 -14.46
C LEU A 82 7.51 1.62 -15.39
N LYS A 83 8.52 2.24 -16.01
CA LYS A 83 8.38 3.49 -16.78
C LYS A 83 7.25 3.51 -17.83
N ASP A 84 6.97 2.37 -18.48
CA ASP A 84 5.93 2.24 -19.52
C ASP A 84 4.53 1.92 -18.94
N ARG A 85 4.44 1.82 -17.61
CA ARG A 85 3.26 1.54 -16.79
C ARG A 85 3.43 2.24 -15.43
N PRO A 86 3.42 3.59 -15.42
CA PRO A 86 3.83 4.37 -14.26
C PRO A 86 3.07 4.00 -13.00
N LEU A 87 3.76 4.08 -11.85
CA LEU A 87 3.18 3.80 -10.54
C LEU A 87 2.17 4.90 -10.18
N ALA A 88 0.88 4.61 -10.35
CA ALA A 88 -0.21 5.54 -10.08
C ALA A 88 -0.45 5.72 -8.58
N VAL A 89 -0.34 4.63 -7.83
CA VAL A 89 -0.47 4.62 -6.36
C VAL A 89 0.51 3.63 -5.74
N LEU A 90 0.96 3.92 -4.53
CA LEU A 90 1.80 3.06 -3.70
C LEU A 90 1.25 3.08 -2.27
N GLY A 91 0.63 1.97 -1.85
CA GLY A 91 0.31 1.76 -0.45
C GLY A 91 1.59 1.51 0.36
N VAL A 92 1.64 2.04 1.57
CA VAL A 92 2.78 1.85 2.47
C VAL A 92 2.30 1.58 3.89
N CYS A 93 3.11 0.87 4.67
CA CYS A 93 2.88 0.66 6.10
C CYS A 93 4.17 0.80 6.89
N GLU A 94 4.02 0.75 8.22
CA GLU A 94 5.10 1.01 9.19
C GLU A 94 5.64 2.42 9.07
N ILE A 95 4.70 3.36 9.11
CA ILE A 95 4.94 4.79 9.08
C ILE A 95 4.56 5.32 10.45
N GLU A 96 5.39 6.18 11.04
CA GLU A 96 5.02 6.81 12.30
C GLU A 96 3.93 7.87 12.10
N ASN A 97 4.19 8.83 11.20
CA ASN A 97 3.37 10.02 11.07
C ASN A 97 3.41 10.60 9.64
N ARG A 98 2.68 11.70 9.40
CA ARG A 98 2.68 12.35 8.08
C ARG A 98 4.04 12.96 7.70
N LYS A 99 4.79 13.48 8.67
CA LYS A 99 6.06 14.19 8.41
C LYS A 99 7.05 13.26 7.72
N VAL A 100 7.19 12.02 8.18
CA VAL A 100 8.13 11.07 7.56
C VAL A 100 7.81 10.75 6.10
N LEU A 101 6.52 10.76 5.73
CA LEU A 101 6.09 10.59 4.34
C LEU A 101 6.41 11.82 3.50
N GLU A 102 6.22 13.01 4.07
CA GLU A 102 6.59 14.25 3.40
C GLU A 102 8.09 14.33 3.10
N ASP A 103 8.92 13.94 4.08
CA ASP A 103 10.37 13.89 3.94
C ASP A 103 10.77 12.88 2.85
N LEU A 104 10.14 11.70 2.83
CA LEU A 104 10.37 10.68 1.80
C LEU A 104 10.00 11.16 0.40
N VAL A 105 8.81 11.74 0.18
CA VAL A 105 8.39 12.18 -1.16
C VAL A 105 9.14 13.43 -1.63
N ARG A 106 9.67 14.25 -0.71
CA ARG A 106 10.53 15.40 -1.03
C ARG A 106 11.98 15.01 -1.31
N HIS A 107 12.40 13.79 -0.97
CA HIS A 107 13.75 13.30 -1.24
C HIS A 107 14.14 13.53 -2.72
N PRO A 108 15.37 13.98 -3.03
CA PRO A 108 15.77 14.35 -4.40
C PRO A 108 15.53 13.28 -5.47
N ALA A 109 15.59 12.00 -5.10
CA ALA A 109 15.32 10.87 -5.99
C ALA A 109 13.83 10.69 -6.36
N LEU A 110 12.90 11.25 -5.57
CA LEU A 110 11.45 11.05 -5.73
C LEU A 110 10.69 12.34 -6.03
N ARG A 111 11.21 13.52 -5.64
CA ARG A 111 10.48 14.81 -5.74
C ARG A 111 9.88 15.11 -7.12
N GLN A 112 10.49 14.61 -8.20
CA GLN A 112 9.99 14.79 -9.56
C GLN A 112 8.66 14.05 -9.83
N ARG A 113 8.38 12.96 -9.10
CA ARG A 113 7.09 12.25 -9.17
C ARG A 113 5.95 13.05 -8.56
N ALA A 114 6.25 14.04 -7.72
CA ALA A 114 5.27 14.90 -7.07
C ALA A 114 4.13 14.12 -6.39
N PHE A 115 4.48 12.99 -5.77
CA PHE A 115 3.52 12.16 -5.03
C PHE A 115 2.78 12.99 -3.97
N LYS A 116 1.50 12.70 -3.82
CA LYS A 116 0.63 13.23 -2.78
C LYS A 116 0.29 12.14 -1.78
N ILE A 117 -0.13 12.53 -0.58
CA ILE A 117 -0.22 11.63 0.58
C ILE A 117 -1.64 11.62 1.12
N ALA A 118 -2.27 10.44 1.14
CA ALA A 118 -3.45 10.15 1.95
C ALA A 118 -3.02 9.32 3.18
N HIS A 119 -3.21 9.90 4.36
CA HIS A 119 -2.76 9.35 5.66
C HIS A 119 -3.56 10.01 6.78
N LEU A 120 -3.86 9.22 7.80
CA LEU A 120 -4.51 9.59 9.06
C LEU A 120 -3.85 8.76 10.17
N ASP A 121 -3.58 9.40 11.30
CA ASP A 121 -3.09 8.71 12.48
C ASP A 121 -4.08 7.62 12.93
N SER A 122 -3.56 6.43 13.25
CA SER A 122 -4.36 5.31 13.74
C SER A 122 -4.38 5.26 15.27
N ARG A 123 -5.27 4.42 15.81
CA ARG A 123 -5.36 4.20 17.26
C ARG A 123 -4.27 3.27 17.81
N ASP A 124 -3.30 2.86 16.98
CA ASP A 124 -2.23 1.98 17.42
C ASP A 124 -1.28 2.74 18.33
N LEU A 125 -1.22 2.34 19.60
CA LEU A 125 -0.36 3.00 20.60
C LEU A 125 1.13 2.92 20.27
N ARG A 126 1.54 2.12 19.27
CA ARG A 126 2.92 2.06 18.78
C ARG A 126 3.21 3.11 17.71
N GLY A 127 2.23 3.92 17.32
CA GLY A 127 2.36 4.87 16.21
C GLY A 127 2.52 4.22 14.84
N ILE A 128 2.13 2.96 14.65
CA ILE A 128 2.35 2.25 13.38
C ILE A 128 1.17 2.47 12.44
N ASP A 129 1.35 3.30 11.42
CA ASP A 129 0.32 3.64 10.46
C ASP A 129 0.49 3.00 9.08
N VAL A 130 -0.56 3.20 8.28
CA VAL A 130 -0.64 2.91 6.86
C VAL A 130 -0.95 4.19 6.08
N ALA A 131 -0.48 4.28 4.84
CA ALA A 131 -0.73 5.43 3.99
C ALA A 131 -0.80 5.05 2.50
N LEU A 132 -1.32 5.97 1.68
CA LEU A 132 -1.27 5.88 0.23
C LEU A 132 -0.50 7.08 -0.34
N LEU A 133 0.59 6.79 -1.04
CA LEU A 133 1.25 7.75 -1.92
C LEU A 133 0.60 7.65 -3.30
N TYR A 134 0.24 8.76 -3.94
CA TYR A 134 -0.42 8.74 -5.25
C TYR A 134 0.11 9.81 -6.20
N ASP A 135 0.18 9.46 -7.49
CA ASP A 135 0.52 10.37 -8.56
C ASP A 135 -0.76 11.08 -9.03
N PRO A 136 -0.90 12.40 -8.81
CA PRO A 136 -2.11 13.14 -9.14
C PRO A 136 -2.40 13.20 -10.65
N SER A 137 -1.46 12.81 -11.51
CA SER A 137 -1.69 12.69 -12.97
C SER A 137 -2.44 11.42 -13.38
N HIS A 138 -2.49 10.41 -12.48
CA HIS A 138 -3.11 9.11 -12.74
C HIS A 138 -4.24 8.78 -11.75
N PHE A 139 -4.20 9.35 -10.54
CA PHE A 139 -5.19 9.13 -9.49
C PHE A 139 -5.70 10.44 -8.90
N HIS A 140 -7.01 10.69 -9.01
CA HIS A 140 -7.66 11.83 -8.38
C HIS A 140 -8.30 11.40 -7.06
N LEU A 141 -7.72 11.85 -5.95
CA LEU A 141 -8.22 11.60 -4.61
C LEU A 141 -9.57 12.31 -4.38
N LEU A 142 -10.55 11.58 -3.83
CA LEU A 142 -11.84 12.13 -3.43
C LEU A 142 -11.98 12.23 -1.91
N SER A 143 -11.64 11.17 -1.18
CA SER A 143 -11.70 11.11 0.29
C SER A 143 -10.89 9.94 0.82
N TYR A 144 -10.57 9.96 2.11
CA TYR A 144 -9.97 8.82 2.80
C TYR A 144 -10.37 8.79 4.28
N THR A 145 -10.52 7.60 4.84
CA THR A 145 -10.96 7.38 6.24
C THR A 145 -10.28 6.15 6.84
N ASN A 146 -10.02 6.18 8.14
CA ASN A 146 -9.56 5.01 8.89
C ASN A 146 -10.75 4.15 9.33
N HIS A 147 -10.56 2.83 9.27
CA HIS A 147 -11.53 1.84 9.70
C HIS A 147 -10.91 0.95 10.77
N ALA A 148 -11.51 1.03 11.95
CA ALA A 148 -11.15 0.26 13.12
C ALA A 148 -11.15 -1.25 12.87
N VAL A 149 -10.08 -1.92 13.28
CA VAL A 149 -10.03 -3.37 13.44
C VAL A 149 -10.01 -3.69 14.93
N ASP A 150 -11.14 -4.19 15.44
CA ASP A 150 -11.23 -4.64 16.82
C ASP A 150 -10.85 -6.13 16.89
N LEU A 151 -9.73 -6.42 17.54
CA LEU A 151 -9.26 -7.81 17.66
C LEU A 151 -9.99 -8.54 18.80
N PRO A 152 -10.24 -9.85 18.65
CA PRO A 152 -10.72 -10.66 19.76
C PRO A 152 -9.65 -10.69 20.86
N GLY A 153 -10.03 -10.28 22.08
CA GLY A 153 -9.19 -10.35 23.27
C GLY A 153 -9.74 -11.31 24.33
N VAL A 154 -9.11 -11.30 25.49
CA VAL A 154 -9.48 -12.18 26.62
C VAL A 154 -10.81 -11.72 27.23
N ASN A 155 -11.70 -12.67 27.57
CA ASN A 155 -12.99 -12.41 28.22
C ASN A 155 -13.90 -11.41 27.47
N GLY A 156 -13.79 -11.34 26.14
CA GLY A 156 -14.61 -10.45 25.30
C GLY A 156 -14.11 -9.00 25.23
N ALA A 157 -12.99 -8.67 25.87
CA ALA A 157 -12.34 -7.37 25.68
C ALA A 157 -11.82 -7.26 24.24
N LYS A 158 -11.96 -6.08 23.64
CA LYS A 158 -11.40 -5.77 22.32
C LYS A 158 -9.98 -5.26 22.48
N ARG A 159 -9.05 -5.80 21.70
CA ARG A 159 -7.67 -5.29 21.64
C ARG A 159 -7.51 -4.42 20.40
N ILE A 160 -6.91 -3.25 20.59
CA ILE A 160 -6.64 -2.29 19.51
C ILE A 160 -5.46 -2.79 18.67
N THR A 161 -5.53 -2.54 17.37
CA THR A 161 -4.44 -2.69 16.39
C THR A 161 -4.58 -1.57 15.37
N ARG A 162 -3.54 -1.42 14.52
CA ARG A 162 -3.58 -0.67 13.26
C ARG A 162 -4.96 -0.69 12.58
N ASP A 163 -5.45 0.50 12.27
CA ASP A 163 -6.65 0.70 11.47
C ASP A 163 -6.37 0.39 9.99
N ILE A 164 -7.43 0.19 9.21
CA ILE A 164 -7.36 0.04 7.75
C ILE A 164 -7.70 1.39 7.10
N LEU A 165 -6.80 1.92 6.28
CA LEU A 165 -7.06 3.14 5.52
C LEU A 165 -7.88 2.80 4.27
N LEU A 166 -9.10 3.33 4.18
CA LEU A 166 -9.90 3.31 2.96
C LEU A 166 -9.68 4.60 2.19
N VAL A 167 -9.20 4.50 0.95
CA VAL A 167 -9.01 5.63 0.03
C VAL A 167 -10.00 5.51 -1.12
N LYS A 168 -10.76 6.58 -1.34
CA LYS A 168 -11.66 6.73 -2.48
C LYS A 168 -11.07 7.73 -3.47
N GLY A 169 -11.05 7.35 -4.74
CA GLY A 169 -10.60 8.24 -5.81
C GLY A 169 -11.12 7.84 -7.18
N ILE A 170 -10.61 8.52 -8.19
CA ILE A 170 -10.83 8.20 -9.61
C ILE A 170 -9.49 7.75 -10.19
N LEU A 171 -9.46 6.54 -10.74
CA LEU A 171 -8.33 5.97 -11.45
C LEU A 171 -8.67 5.92 -12.95
N GLY A 172 -8.05 6.78 -13.75
CA GLY A 172 -8.49 7.03 -15.13
C GLY A 172 -9.91 7.61 -15.16
N ASN A 173 -10.89 6.83 -15.63
CA ASN A 173 -12.31 7.21 -15.68
C ASN A 173 -13.20 6.40 -14.72
N GLN A 174 -12.62 5.59 -13.84
CA GLN A 174 -13.36 4.70 -12.94
C GLN A 174 -13.17 5.10 -11.48
N ARG A 175 -14.25 5.02 -10.70
CA ARG A 175 -14.17 5.11 -9.25
C ARG A 175 -13.39 3.91 -8.72
N ALA A 176 -12.40 4.19 -7.89
CA ALA A 176 -11.57 3.19 -7.25
C ALA A 176 -11.59 3.39 -5.73
N PHE A 177 -11.67 2.27 -5.04
CA PHE A 177 -11.61 2.15 -3.59
C PHE A 177 -10.43 1.24 -3.26
N LEU A 178 -9.49 1.77 -2.49
CA LEU A 178 -8.27 1.08 -2.13
C LEU A 178 -8.22 0.99 -0.61
N THR A 179 -8.04 -0.22 -0.08
CA THR A 179 -7.70 -0.39 1.34
C THR A 179 -6.22 -0.66 1.48
N VAL A 180 -5.53 0.12 2.33
CA VAL A 180 -4.15 -0.12 2.73
C VAL A 180 -4.13 -0.76 4.10
N ASN A 181 -3.40 -1.87 4.22
CA ASN A 181 -3.49 -2.77 5.36
C ASN A 181 -2.10 -3.08 5.94
N HIS A 182 -2.06 -3.26 7.26
CA HIS A 182 -0.96 -3.93 7.96
C HIS A 182 -1.57 -4.82 9.05
N TRP A 183 -1.81 -6.09 8.71
CA TRP A 183 -2.56 -7.00 9.59
C TRP A 183 -1.74 -7.45 10.80
N PRO A 184 -2.40 -7.92 11.88
CA PRO A 184 -1.70 -8.48 13.04
C PRO A 184 -0.69 -9.55 12.64
N SER A 185 0.54 -9.41 13.16
CA SER A 185 1.62 -10.35 12.87
C SER A 185 1.35 -11.75 13.40
N ARG A 186 2.14 -12.73 12.95
CA ARG A 186 2.09 -14.11 13.42
C ARG A 186 2.78 -14.32 14.78
N ARG A 187 3.16 -13.24 15.48
CA ARG A 187 3.85 -13.31 16.78
C ARG A 187 2.96 -13.99 17.82
N GLY A 188 3.49 -15.03 18.46
CA GLY A 188 2.72 -15.93 19.35
C GLY A 188 2.23 -17.21 18.68
N GLY A 189 2.58 -17.42 17.41
CA GLY A 189 2.26 -18.61 16.63
C GLY A 189 1.17 -18.33 15.59
N GLU A 190 1.28 -18.96 14.42
CA GLU A 190 0.33 -18.75 13.33
C GLU A 190 -1.11 -19.12 13.73
N HIS A 191 -1.29 -20.31 14.31
CA HIS A 191 -2.61 -20.83 14.67
C HIS A 191 -3.35 -19.94 15.68
N SER A 192 -2.63 -19.40 16.67
CA SER A 192 -3.21 -18.54 17.72
C SER A 192 -3.57 -17.14 17.19
N THR A 193 -2.94 -16.71 16.10
CA THR A 193 -3.11 -15.36 15.54
C THR A 193 -4.10 -15.30 14.37
N VAL A 194 -4.54 -16.43 13.81
CA VAL A 194 -5.56 -16.50 12.74
C VAL A 194 -6.81 -15.67 13.07
N PRO A 195 -7.42 -15.72 14.27
CA PRO A 195 -8.62 -14.93 14.56
C PRO A 195 -8.40 -13.42 14.42
N SER A 196 -7.18 -12.94 14.72
CA SER A 196 -6.84 -11.51 14.60
C SER A 196 -6.75 -11.07 13.14
N ARG A 197 -6.12 -11.87 12.28
CA ARG A 197 -6.04 -11.57 10.84
C ARG A 197 -7.40 -11.75 10.15
N ARG A 198 -8.20 -12.72 10.58
CA ARG A 198 -9.58 -12.88 10.12
C ARG A 198 -10.43 -11.66 10.42
N ALA A 199 -10.31 -11.04 11.60
CA ALA A 199 -11.04 -9.82 11.93
C ALA A 199 -10.69 -8.66 10.97
N ALA A 200 -9.41 -8.51 10.60
CA ALA A 200 -8.98 -7.51 9.61
C ALA A 200 -9.52 -7.81 8.20
N ALA A 201 -9.51 -9.09 7.80
CA ALA A 201 -10.10 -9.54 6.54
C ALA A 201 -11.62 -9.25 6.47
N GLU A 202 -12.34 -9.47 7.57
CA GLU A 202 -13.79 -9.22 7.68
C GLU A 202 -14.14 -7.72 7.60
N VAL A 203 -13.26 -6.82 8.09
CA VAL A 203 -13.42 -5.37 7.87
C VAL A 203 -13.33 -5.04 6.38
N ASN A 204 -12.29 -5.51 5.70
CA ASN A 204 -12.15 -5.32 4.24
C ASN A 204 -13.35 -5.87 3.46
N ARG A 205 -13.81 -7.07 3.84
CA ARG A 205 -14.97 -7.70 3.21
C ARG A 205 -16.24 -6.85 3.35
N ARG A 206 -16.53 -6.35 4.56
CA ARG A 206 -17.69 -5.49 4.80
C ARG A 206 -17.63 -4.19 4.02
N LEU A 207 -16.45 -3.57 3.92
CA LEU A 207 -16.25 -2.36 3.11
C LEU A 207 -16.52 -2.64 1.62
N ALA A 208 -15.96 -3.73 1.10
CA ALA A 208 -16.15 -4.14 -0.29
C ALA A 208 -17.62 -4.45 -0.62
N ASP A 209 -18.31 -5.20 0.25
CA ASP A 209 -19.71 -5.55 0.06
C ASP A 209 -20.61 -4.30 0.14
N SER A 210 -20.34 -3.38 1.08
CA SER A 210 -21.08 -2.10 1.18
C SER A 210 -20.89 -1.23 -0.06
N ILE A 211 -19.65 -1.08 -0.53
CA ILE A 211 -19.34 -0.28 -1.72
C ILE A 211 -19.98 -0.91 -2.96
N ARG A 212 -19.86 -2.23 -3.15
CA ARG A 212 -20.47 -2.95 -4.27
C ARG A 212 -21.99 -2.80 -4.30
N GLY A 213 -22.64 -2.81 -3.14
CA GLY A 213 -24.08 -2.59 -3.03
C GLY A 213 -24.55 -1.20 -3.51
N THR A 214 -23.65 -0.21 -3.50
CA THR A 214 -23.95 1.17 -3.94
C THR A 214 -23.40 1.52 -5.32
N ASP A 215 -22.26 0.94 -5.70
CA ASP A 215 -21.60 1.14 -6.99
C ASP A 215 -21.02 -0.20 -7.50
N PRO A 216 -21.82 -1.01 -8.20
CA PRO A 216 -21.40 -2.32 -8.69
C PRO A 216 -20.23 -2.28 -9.69
N ASN A 217 -19.94 -1.12 -10.28
CA ASN A 217 -18.87 -0.94 -11.27
C ASN A 217 -17.57 -0.37 -10.67
N ALA A 218 -17.57 -0.05 -9.37
CA ALA A 218 -16.41 0.47 -8.70
C ALA A 218 -15.27 -0.57 -8.66
N LEU A 219 -14.04 -0.10 -8.82
CA LEU A 219 -12.85 -0.92 -8.61
C LEU A 219 -12.59 -1.02 -7.11
N PHE A 220 -12.45 -2.23 -6.58
CA PHE A 220 -12.01 -2.43 -5.20
C PHE A 220 -10.68 -3.18 -5.18
N ILE A 221 -9.72 -2.61 -4.46
CA ILE A 221 -8.36 -3.12 -4.34
C ILE A 221 -8.02 -3.22 -2.86
N VAL A 222 -7.60 -4.40 -2.41
CA VAL A 222 -7.04 -4.61 -1.07
C VAL A 222 -5.53 -4.75 -1.23
N MET A 223 -4.75 -3.89 -0.58
CA MET A 223 -3.30 -3.98 -0.59
C MET A 223 -2.73 -3.88 0.83
N GLY A 224 -1.60 -4.52 1.07
CA GLY A 224 -0.99 -4.48 2.40
C GLY A 224 0.04 -5.56 2.65
N ASP A 225 0.71 -5.41 3.80
CA ASP A 225 1.31 -6.53 4.52
C ASP A 225 0.16 -7.21 5.26
N LEU A 226 -0.33 -8.30 4.68
CA LEU A 226 -1.48 -9.03 5.20
C LEU A 226 -1.06 -10.06 6.26
N ASN A 227 0.24 -10.24 6.53
CA ASN A 227 0.77 -11.23 7.47
C ASN A 227 0.24 -12.67 7.25
N ASP A 228 -0.28 -12.95 6.05
CA ASP A 228 -0.79 -14.23 5.60
C ASP A 228 -0.29 -14.53 4.20
N ASN A 229 0.01 -15.80 3.92
CA ASN A 229 0.29 -16.25 2.55
C ASN A 229 -1.01 -16.31 1.74
N PRO A 230 -0.95 -16.25 0.39
CA PRO A 230 -2.14 -16.25 -0.47
C PRO A 230 -3.16 -17.36 -0.20
N ALA A 231 -2.71 -18.53 0.26
CA ALA A 231 -3.55 -19.71 0.50
C ALA A 231 -4.26 -19.71 1.87
N ASP A 232 -3.91 -18.79 2.76
CA ASP A 232 -4.36 -18.86 4.15
C ASP A 232 -5.84 -18.49 4.32
N ALA A 233 -6.44 -19.01 5.40
CA ALA A 233 -7.88 -18.95 5.62
C ALA A 233 -8.42 -17.51 5.77
N SER A 234 -7.62 -16.57 6.27
CA SER A 234 -8.05 -15.16 6.37
C SER A 234 -8.27 -14.55 4.98
N LEU A 235 -7.46 -14.94 3.98
CA LEU A 235 -7.61 -14.47 2.60
C LEU A 235 -8.66 -15.28 1.84
N THR A 236 -8.57 -16.60 1.87
CA THR A 236 -9.46 -17.47 1.07
C THR A 236 -10.89 -17.48 1.62
N LYS A 237 -11.07 -17.52 2.94
CA LYS A 237 -12.40 -17.59 3.58
C LYS A 237 -12.83 -16.25 4.20
N GLY A 238 -11.93 -15.53 4.85
CA GLY A 238 -12.25 -14.26 5.52
C GLY A 238 -12.57 -13.15 4.53
N LEU A 239 -11.66 -12.89 3.60
CA LEU A 239 -11.83 -11.88 2.54
C LEU A 239 -12.65 -12.41 1.34
N CYS A 240 -12.75 -13.74 1.22
CA CYS A 240 -13.16 -14.46 0.01
C CYS A 240 -12.29 -14.09 -1.19
N SER A 241 -11.23 -14.85 -1.39
CA SER A 241 -10.36 -14.69 -2.55
C SER A 241 -10.09 -16.02 -3.25
N TYR A 242 -9.95 -15.94 -4.57
CA TYR A 242 -9.67 -17.05 -5.47
C TYR A 242 -8.31 -16.89 -6.13
N PHE A 243 -7.72 -18.01 -6.51
CA PHE A 243 -6.39 -18.06 -7.12
C PHE A 243 -6.42 -17.91 -8.64
N ARG A 244 -7.60 -18.06 -9.24
CA ARG A 244 -7.79 -17.91 -10.67
C ARG A 244 -8.74 -16.78 -10.98
N ALA A 245 -8.39 -16.03 -12.02
CA ALA A 245 -9.16 -14.90 -12.52
C ALA A 245 -10.60 -15.28 -12.97
N ASP A 246 -10.76 -16.46 -13.55
CA ASP A 246 -12.05 -16.98 -14.02
C ASP A 246 -12.97 -17.44 -12.88
N GLU A 247 -12.39 -17.89 -11.75
CA GLU A 247 -13.12 -18.35 -10.55
C GLU A 247 -13.60 -17.22 -9.65
N ALA A 248 -13.02 -16.02 -9.77
CA ALA A 248 -13.51 -14.85 -9.06
C ALA A 248 -14.95 -14.54 -9.54
N VAL A 249 -15.92 -14.96 -8.71
CA VAL A 249 -17.33 -14.57 -8.80
C VAL A 249 -17.47 -13.11 -8.37
N ASP A 250 -18.55 -12.45 -8.82
CA ASP A 250 -18.75 -10.99 -8.66
C ASP A 250 -18.57 -10.48 -7.23
N SER A 251 -18.80 -11.33 -6.23
CA SER A 251 -18.70 -10.96 -4.83
C SER A 251 -17.31 -11.15 -4.19
N CYS A 252 -16.35 -11.80 -4.85
CA CYS A 252 -15.07 -12.17 -4.26
C CYS A 252 -13.88 -11.56 -5.02
N PHE A 253 -12.70 -11.67 -4.40
CA PHE A 253 -11.46 -11.12 -4.93
C PHE A 253 -10.68 -12.16 -5.74
N PHE A 254 -9.89 -11.69 -6.69
CA PHE A 254 -8.82 -12.47 -7.30
C PHE A 254 -7.50 -12.09 -6.62
N ASN A 255 -6.73 -13.10 -6.21
CA ASN A 255 -5.40 -12.93 -5.64
C ASN A 255 -4.33 -13.40 -6.66
N PRO A 256 -3.71 -12.47 -7.42
CA PRO A 256 -2.73 -12.85 -8.43
C PRO A 256 -1.46 -13.49 -7.82
N PHE A 257 -1.12 -13.10 -6.59
CA PHE A 257 0.12 -13.50 -5.91
C PHE A 257 0.18 -14.98 -5.52
N TYR A 258 -0.93 -15.72 -5.58
CA TYR A 258 -0.90 -17.17 -5.39
C TYR A 258 0.08 -17.86 -6.35
N SER A 259 0.20 -17.37 -7.59
CA SER A 259 1.11 -17.94 -8.58
C SER A 259 2.60 -17.73 -8.25
N ASN A 260 2.95 -16.67 -7.50
CA ASN A 260 4.29 -16.48 -6.95
C ASN A 260 4.53 -17.42 -5.78
N TYR A 261 3.56 -17.51 -4.87
CA TYR A 261 3.63 -18.37 -3.69
C TYR A 261 3.81 -19.84 -4.05
N GLU A 262 3.09 -20.34 -5.06
CA GLU A 262 3.23 -21.71 -5.56
C GLU A 262 4.63 -22.01 -6.10
N LYS A 263 5.32 -20.99 -6.63
CA LYS A 263 6.72 -21.07 -7.10
C LYS A 263 7.75 -20.93 -5.96
N GLY A 264 7.31 -20.82 -4.70
CA GLY A 264 8.17 -20.60 -3.54
C GLY A 264 8.75 -19.20 -3.46
N LEU A 265 8.16 -18.21 -4.16
CA LEU A 265 8.58 -16.81 -4.07
C LEU A 265 7.86 -16.13 -2.90
N GLY A 266 8.57 -15.25 -2.20
CA GLY A 266 8.04 -14.48 -1.07
C GLY A 266 8.41 -13.00 -1.14
N SER A 267 7.70 -12.19 -0.36
CA SER A 267 8.01 -10.79 -0.14
C SER A 267 8.85 -10.58 1.11
N MET A 268 8.87 -11.54 2.04
CA MET A 268 9.69 -11.51 3.25
C MET A 268 10.21 -12.90 3.61
N ALA A 269 11.23 -12.97 4.47
CA ALA A 269 11.81 -14.22 4.92
C ALA A 269 12.04 -14.24 6.43
N PHE A 270 11.61 -15.33 7.08
CA PHE A 270 11.73 -15.55 8.52
C PHE A 270 11.96 -17.03 8.81
N GLU A 271 12.89 -17.35 9.72
CA GLU A 271 13.23 -18.73 10.13
C GLU A 271 13.45 -19.71 8.96
N ASP A 272 14.23 -19.30 7.94
CA ASP A 272 14.54 -20.16 6.78
C ASP A 272 13.32 -20.52 5.91
N SER A 273 12.23 -19.74 6.05
CA SER A 273 11.02 -19.83 5.23
C SER A 273 10.66 -18.49 4.57
N TRP A 274 10.23 -18.56 3.32
CA TRP A 274 9.67 -17.42 2.59
C TRP A 274 8.18 -17.27 2.90
N GLY A 275 7.78 -16.04 3.22
CA GLY A 275 6.37 -15.64 3.31
C GLY A 275 6.03 -14.66 2.18
N LEU A 276 4.83 -14.78 1.62
CA LEU A 276 4.29 -13.82 0.66
C LEU A 276 3.17 -13.03 1.32
N PHE A 277 3.55 -12.16 2.26
CA PHE A 277 2.58 -11.41 3.06
C PHE A 277 2.13 -10.12 2.38
N ASP A 278 3.03 -9.49 1.62
CA ASP A 278 2.74 -8.29 0.84
C ASP A 278 1.98 -8.68 -0.42
N GLN A 279 0.71 -8.25 -0.52
CA GLN A 279 -0.18 -8.68 -1.59
C GLN A 279 -1.10 -7.55 -2.04
N ILE A 280 -1.59 -7.67 -3.28
CA ILE A 280 -2.62 -6.79 -3.86
C ILE A 280 -3.72 -7.67 -4.45
N LEU A 281 -4.87 -7.72 -3.78
CA LEU A 281 -6.06 -8.44 -4.22
C LEU A 281 -7.01 -7.49 -4.94
N ILE A 282 -7.64 -7.98 -6.01
CA ILE A 282 -8.42 -7.14 -6.92
C ILE A 282 -9.84 -7.69 -7.13
N SER A 283 -10.82 -6.78 -7.15
CA SER A 283 -12.22 -7.12 -7.42
C SER A 283 -12.42 -7.70 -8.83
N SER A 284 -13.48 -8.47 -9.03
CA SER A 284 -13.90 -9.02 -10.33
C SER A 284 -13.96 -7.97 -11.45
N ASN A 285 -14.32 -6.71 -11.14
CA ASN A 285 -14.38 -5.60 -12.10
C ASN A 285 -13.05 -5.27 -12.76
N LEU A 286 -11.91 -5.63 -12.14
CA LEU A 286 -10.59 -5.52 -12.76
C LEU A 286 -10.22 -6.76 -13.57
N VAL A 287 -10.89 -7.89 -13.36
CA VAL A 287 -10.56 -9.16 -14.02
C VAL A 287 -11.41 -9.38 -15.26
N LYS A 288 -12.71 -9.10 -15.11
CA LYS A 288 -13.75 -9.20 -16.13
C LYS A 288 -14.44 -7.83 -16.25
N PRO A 289 -13.75 -6.81 -16.77
CA PRO A 289 -14.34 -5.48 -16.90
C PRO A 289 -15.57 -5.53 -17.80
N SER A 290 -16.58 -4.72 -17.47
CA SER A 290 -17.73 -4.49 -18.35
C SER A 290 -17.30 -3.79 -19.65
N ASN A 291 -18.17 -3.79 -20.66
CA ASN A 291 -17.88 -3.19 -21.95
C ASN A 291 -17.46 -1.70 -21.83
N GLY A 292 -16.57 -1.29 -22.73
CA GLY A 292 -16.06 0.08 -22.85
C GLY A 292 -14.65 0.25 -22.28
N ARG A 293 -14.15 1.48 -22.39
CA ARG A 293 -12.78 1.83 -21.99
C ARG A 293 -12.60 1.74 -20.48
N ARG A 294 -12.05 0.62 -20.01
CA ARG A 294 -11.99 0.20 -18.59
C ARG A 294 -10.63 -0.42 -18.28
N TRP A 295 -10.17 -0.23 -17.05
CA TRP A 295 -8.99 -0.91 -16.53
C TRP A 295 -9.24 -2.40 -16.39
N ARG A 296 -8.25 -3.18 -16.83
CA ARG A 296 -8.15 -4.61 -16.64
C ARG A 296 -6.80 -4.94 -16.03
N TYR A 297 -6.79 -5.87 -15.10
CA TYR A 297 -5.58 -6.51 -14.62
C TYR A 297 -4.82 -7.18 -15.77
N GLU A 298 -3.52 -6.90 -15.88
CA GLU A 298 -2.64 -7.47 -16.89
C GLU A 298 -1.59 -8.39 -16.27
N ASP A 299 -0.89 -7.92 -15.23
CA ASP A 299 0.26 -8.63 -14.66
C ASP A 299 0.52 -8.21 -13.20
N HIS A 300 1.41 -8.92 -12.50
CA HIS A 300 1.85 -8.62 -11.13
C HIS A 300 3.31 -9.03 -10.92
N GLY A 301 3.92 -8.53 -9.84
CA GLY A 301 5.29 -8.93 -9.51
C GLY A 301 5.71 -8.56 -8.10
N ILE A 302 6.78 -9.22 -7.66
CA ILE A 302 7.54 -8.89 -6.45
C ILE A 302 8.79 -8.15 -6.95
N PHE A 303 8.89 -6.86 -6.61
CA PHE A 303 10.00 -6.04 -7.03
C PHE A 303 11.22 -6.33 -6.14
N GLN A 304 12.29 -6.80 -6.76
CA GLN A 304 13.52 -7.14 -6.06
C GLN A 304 14.75 -6.74 -6.88
N LYS A 305 15.79 -6.25 -6.19
CA LYS A 305 17.09 -5.96 -6.78
C LYS A 305 18.21 -6.54 -5.91
N PRO A 306 19.37 -6.89 -6.49
CA PRO A 306 20.48 -7.44 -5.71
C PRO A 306 20.91 -6.56 -4.54
N PHE A 307 20.82 -5.22 -4.68
CA PHE A 307 21.17 -4.31 -3.60
C PHE A 307 20.22 -4.35 -2.41
N MET A 308 19.00 -4.89 -2.58
CA MET A 308 17.98 -5.00 -1.53
C MET A 308 18.12 -6.30 -0.73
N MET A 309 19.07 -7.16 -1.09
CA MET A 309 19.25 -8.47 -0.49
C MET A 309 20.51 -8.52 0.37
N GLU A 310 20.48 -9.35 1.41
CA GLU A 310 21.70 -9.75 2.10
C GLU A 310 22.62 -10.50 1.14
N SER A 311 23.85 -10.00 1.00
CA SER A 311 24.81 -10.57 0.04
C SER A 311 25.58 -11.75 0.59
N GLN A 312 25.65 -11.91 1.91
CA GLN A 312 26.53 -12.86 2.60
C GLN A 312 25.89 -13.38 3.90
N GLY A 313 26.51 -14.40 4.49
CA GLY A 313 26.09 -14.96 5.79
C GLY A 313 24.86 -15.88 5.70
N ARG A 314 24.34 -16.27 6.86
CA ARG A 314 23.19 -17.20 6.97
C ARG A 314 21.95 -16.70 6.24
N TYR A 315 21.72 -15.38 6.25
CA TYR A 315 20.54 -14.75 5.66
C TYR A 315 20.73 -14.34 4.20
N ARG A 316 21.74 -14.88 3.49
CA ARG A 316 21.99 -14.54 2.08
C ARG A 316 20.70 -14.67 1.27
N HIS A 317 20.43 -13.69 0.41
CA HIS A 317 19.23 -13.54 -0.42
C HIS A 317 17.95 -13.05 0.30
N TYR A 318 17.97 -12.91 1.63
CA TYR A 318 16.84 -12.33 2.35
C TYR A 318 16.74 -10.82 2.06
N PRO A 319 15.55 -10.21 2.19
CA PRO A 319 15.43 -8.76 2.26
C PRO A 319 16.39 -8.19 3.32
N LYS A 320 17.16 -7.18 2.90
CA LYS A 320 18.15 -6.53 3.76
C LYS A 320 17.44 -5.57 4.70
N ARG A 321 17.18 -6.04 5.92
CA ARG A 321 16.55 -5.30 7.02
C ARG A 321 17.42 -4.17 7.57
N SER A 322 16.78 -3.12 8.06
CA SER A 322 17.39 -1.92 8.64
C SER A 322 18.15 -2.24 9.91
N PHE A 323 17.64 -3.15 10.72
CA PHE A 323 18.24 -3.54 11.99
C PHE A 323 18.42 -5.05 12.14
N SER A 324 19.55 -5.45 12.71
CA SER A 324 19.79 -6.79 13.24
C SER A 324 19.93 -6.69 14.76
N GLY A 325 18.83 -6.96 15.48
CA GLY A 325 18.73 -6.58 16.88
C GLY A 325 18.73 -5.05 17.00
N ASN A 326 19.72 -4.49 17.69
CA ASN A 326 19.90 -3.03 17.84
C ASN A 326 21.00 -2.48 16.93
N LEU A 327 21.69 -3.35 16.17
CA LEU A 327 22.70 -2.92 15.22
C LEU A 327 22.02 -2.41 13.93
N TYR A 328 22.26 -1.14 13.60
CA TYR A 328 21.82 -0.57 12.33
C TYR A 328 22.62 -1.18 11.17
N ASN A 329 21.97 -2.02 10.38
CA ASN A 329 22.55 -2.81 9.28
C ASN A 329 22.51 -2.07 7.93
N ARG A 330 21.99 -0.82 7.91
CA ARG A 330 21.87 -0.02 6.69
C ARG A 330 21.12 -0.80 5.59
N GLY A 331 20.01 -1.41 5.99
CA GLY A 331 19.09 -2.11 5.11
C GLY A 331 17.98 -1.19 4.60
N TYR A 332 17.14 -1.74 3.74
CA TYR A 332 16.07 -1.01 3.04
C TYR A 332 14.73 -1.26 3.72
N SER A 333 14.36 -2.53 3.79
CA SER A 333 13.17 -3.08 4.44
C SER A 333 13.41 -4.59 4.61
N ASP A 334 12.80 -5.20 5.61
CA ASP A 334 12.70 -6.66 5.72
C ASP A 334 11.62 -7.25 4.80
N HIS A 335 10.98 -6.40 3.97
CA HIS A 335 10.04 -6.77 2.92
C HIS A 335 10.48 -6.28 1.54
N PHE A 336 10.04 -6.98 0.48
CA PHE A 336 10.11 -6.55 -0.90
C PHE A 336 8.79 -5.92 -1.34
N PRO A 337 8.81 -4.79 -2.08
CA PRO A 337 7.60 -4.20 -2.66
C PRO A 337 6.91 -5.17 -3.63
N VAL A 338 5.59 -5.04 -3.75
CA VAL A 338 4.79 -5.76 -4.73
C VAL A 338 4.01 -4.80 -5.62
N TYR A 339 3.66 -5.22 -6.83
CA TYR A 339 2.85 -4.41 -7.74
C TYR A 339 1.91 -5.25 -8.59
N CYS A 340 0.82 -4.62 -9.04
CA CYS A 340 -0.04 -5.08 -10.12
C CYS A 340 -0.03 -4.05 -11.25
N THR A 341 -0.05 -4.51 -12.49
CA THR A 341 -0.19 -3.71 -13.70
C THR A 341 -1.63 -3.77 -14.18
N LEU A 342 -2.20 -2.61 -14.45
CA LEU A 342 -3.51 -2.47 -15.07
C LEU A 342 -3.31 -1.93 -16.48
N LYS A 343 -4.02 -2.50 -17.45
CA LYS A 343 -4.11 -2.06 -18.83
C LYS A 343 -5.51 -1.54 -19.12
N LEU A 344 -5.60 -0.40 -19.79
CA LEU A 344 -6.84 0.18 -20.24
C LEU A 344 -7.26 -0.57 -21.51
N GLU A 345 -8.37 -1.30 -21.43
CA GLU A 345 -9.00 -1.93 -22.61
C GLU A 345 -9.60 -0.83 -23.51
N PRO A 346 -9.57 -1.01 -24.83
CA PRO A 346 -9.99 0.00 -25.81
C PRO A 346 -11.49 0.33 -25.77
#